data_AF-A0A6J7HHN4-F1
#
_entry.id   AF-A0A6J7HHN4-F1
#
_cell.length_a   1.000
_cell.length_b   1.000
_cell.length_c   1.000
_cell.angle_alpha   90.00
_cell.angle_beta   90.00
_cell.angle_gamma   90.00
#
_symmetry.space_group_name_H-M   'P 1'
#
loop_
_entity.id
_entity.type
_entity.pdbx_description
1 polymer ?
#
loop_
_entity_poly.entity_id
_entity_poly.type
_entity_poly.pdbx_seq_one_letter_code
_entity_poly.pdbx_strand_id
1 'polypeptide(L)'
;MLDGLLEIVSDADRGSGALREHGLTFALDERCAFERYSLFVRYLEDSVDDLPRRLSEARETLQLIGASGDVSRECAASVGDLLARLLGALERDRAFAPLATVRDVHYN
;
A
#
# COMPACT_ATOMS: atom_id res chain seq x y z
N MET A 1 -3.15 13.83 7.10
CA MET A 1 -2.31 13.31 5.99
C MET A 1 -1.55 12.07 6.45
N LEU A 2 -0.85 12.14 7.59
CA LEU A 2 -0.19 10.98 8.21
C LEU A 2 -1.18 9.85 8.55
N ASP A 3 -2.32 10.17 9.15
CA ASP A 3 -3.31 9.16 9.58
C ASP A 3 -3.83 8.31 8.42
N GLY A 4 -4.07 8.92 7.25
CA GLY A 4 -4.49 8.19 6.06
C GLY A 4 -3.40 7.28 5.48
N LEU A 5 -2.13 7.69 5.56
CA LEU A 5 -1.00 6.82 5.18
C LEU A 5 -0.87 5.65 6.14
N LEU A 6 -1.02 5.93 7.44
CA LEU A 6 -0.98 4.90 8.47
C LEU A 6 -2.12 3.89 8.30
N GLU A 7 -3.34 4.35 7.99
CA GLU A 7 -4.49 3.48 7.69
C GLU A 7 -4.19 2.56 6.50
N ILE A 8 -3.75 3.12 5.37
CA ILE A 8 -3.44 2.36 4.14
C ILE A 8 -2.37 1.29 4.40
N VAL A 9 -1.27 1.67 5.07
CA VAL A 9 -0.15 0.76 5.35
C VAL A 9 -0.56 -0.27 6.40
N SER A 10 -1.37 0.08 7.40
CA SER A 10 -1.85 -0.86 8.42
C SER A 10 -2.79 -1.90 7.82
N ASP A 11 -3.69 -1.50 6.92
CA ASP A 11 -4.56 -2.43 6.20
C ASP A 11 -3.77 -3.36 5.28
N ALA A 12 -2.75 -2.85 4.60
CA ALA A 12 -1.88 -3.67 3.76
C ALA A 12 -1.03 -4.66 4.58
N ASP A 13 -0.47 -4.23 5.72
CA ASP A 13 0.26 -5.08 6.66
C ASP A 13 -0.64 -6.19 7.21
N ARG A 14 -1.84 -5.84 7.67
CA ARG A 14 -2.87 -6.80 8.10
C ARG A 14 -3.23 -7.80 7.00
N GLY A 15 -3.44 -7.32 5.77
CA GLY A 15 -3.73 -8.19 4.63
C GLY A 15 -2.59 -9.16 4.32
N SER A 16 -1.34 -8.71 4.48
CA SER A 16 -0.16 -9.57 4.31
C SER A 16 -0.08 -10.67 5.38
N GLY A 17 -0.42 -10.35 6.64
CA GLY A 17 -0.49 -11.31 7.74
C GLY A 17 -1.61 -12.31 7.55
N ALA A 18 -2.83 -11.83 7.27
CA ALA A 18 -4.01 -12.67 7.08
C ALA A 18 -3.88 -13.63 5.89
N LEU A 19 -3.26 -13.20 4.78
CA LEU A 19 -2.98 -14.08 3.65
C LEU A 19 -2.04 -15.24 4.03
N ARG A 20 -1.05 -14.99 4.90
CA ARG A 20 -0.10 -16.02 5.36
C ARG A 20 -0.75 -17.00 6.34
N GLU A 21 -1.65 -16.53 7.18
CA GLU A 21 -2.29 -17.33 8.23
C GLU A 21 -3.50 -18.12 7.74
N HIS A 22 -4.31 -17.52 6.86
CA HIS A 22 -5.62 -18.05 6.45
C HIS A 22 -5.71 -18.34 4.94
N GLY A 23 -4.69 -17.98 4.15
CA GLY A 23 -4.78 -18.05 2.69
C GLY A 23 -5.82 -17.07 2.16
N LEU A 24 -6.35 -17.27 0.95
CA LEU A 24 -7.27 -16.32 0.30
C LEU A 24 -8.67 -16.22 0.94
N THR A 25 -9.01 -17.10 1.89
CA THR A 25 -10.34 -17.08 2.53
C THR A 25 -10.56 -15.83 3.35
N PHE A 26 -9.50 -15.20 3.88
CA PHE A 26 -9.60 -13.94 4.61
C PHE A 26 -10.21 -12.80 3.78
N ALA A 27 -10.12 -12.86 2.45
CA ALA A 27 -10.68 -11.82 1.58
C ALA A 27 -12.21 -11.73 1.69
N LEU A 28 -12.88 -12.78 2.18
CA LEU A 28 -14.31 -12.79 2.45
C LEU A 28 -14.66 -11.95 3.69
N ASP A 29 -13.80 -11.96 4.70
CA ASP A 29 -14.03 -11.32 6.00
C ASP A 29 -13.37 -9.93 6.09
N GLU A 30 -12.26 -9.72 5.38
CA GLU A 30 -11.40 -8.53 5.48
C GLU A 30 -11.09 -7.92 4.10
N ARG A 31 -12.16 -7.62 3.34
CA ARG A 31 -12.05 -7.09 1.98
C ARG A 31 -11.13 -5.86 1.85
N CYS A 32 -11.21 -4.89 2.76
CA CYS A 32 -10.36 -3.70 2.71
C CYS A 32 -8.87 -4.06 2.83
N ALA A 33 -8.51 -4.94 3.76
CA ALA A 33 -7.12 -5.38 3.95
C ALA A 33 -6.60 -6.13 2.71
N PHE A 34 -7.45 -6.99 2.13
CA PHE A 34 -7.13 -7.69 0.89
C PHE A 34 -6.92 -6.72 -0.28
N GLU A 35 -7.81 -5.75 -0.49
CA GLU A 35 -7.69 -4.76 -1.56
C GLU A 35 -6.43 -3.89 -1.40
N ARG A 36 -6.15 -3.45 -0.16
CA ARG A 36 -4.94 -2.68 0.14
C ARG A 36 -3.69 -3.51 -0.11
N TYR A 37 -3.59 -4.72 0.43
CA TYR A 37 -2.42 -5.57 0.19
C TYR A 37 -2.24 -5.92 -1.30
N SER A 38 -3.32 -6.24 -2.01
CA SER A 38 -3.29 -6.55 -3.45
C SER A 38 -2.75 -5.40 -4.30
N LEU A 39 -3.01 -4.16 -3.89
CA LEU A 39 -2.48 -2.98 -4.56
C LEU A 39 -0.95 -2.90 -4.41
N PHE A 40 -0.41 -3.17 -3.22
CA PHE A 40 1.04 -3.22 -3.02
C PHE A 40 1.67 -4.38 -3.80
N VAL A 41 1.06 -5.58 -3.78
CA VAL A 41 1.54 -6.74 -4.55
C VAL A 41 1.60 -6.40 -6.05
N ARG A 42 0.48 -5.95 -6.63
CA ARG A 42 0.38 -5.64 -8.07
C ARG A 42 1.45 -4.66 -8.56
N TYR A 43 1.81 -3.68 -7.75
CA TYR A 43 2.69 -2.60 -8.20
C TYR A 43 4.13 -2.73 -7.71
N LEU A 44 4.38 -3.47 -6.64
CA LEU A 44 5.68 -3.47 -5.97
C LEU A 44 6.34 -4.84 -5.84
N GLU A 45 5.63 -5.96 -6.06
CA GLU A 45 6.18 -7.31 -5.85
C GLU A 45 7.51 -7.53 -6.59
N ASP A 46 7.63 -7.04 -7.83
CA ASP A 46 8.87 -7.17 -8.63
C ASP A 46 9.97 -6.16 -8.27
N SER A 47 9.67 -5.16 -7.42
CA SER A 47 10.54 -4.00 -7.18
C SER A 47 10.93 -3.81 -5.71
N VAL A 48 10.32 -4.57 -4.81
CA VAL A 48 10.51 -4.49 -3.37
C VAL A 48 10.67 -5.90 -2.83
N ASP A 49 11.88 -6.22 -2.39
CA ASP A 49 12.16 -7.47 -1.72
C ASP A 49 11.41 -7.56 -0.39
N ASP A 50 10.80 -8.71 -0.13
CA ASP A 50 10.11 -9.02 1.13
C ASP A 50 9.07 -7.94 1.51
N LEU A 51 8.13 -7.71 0.58
CA LEU A 51 7.04 -6.75 0.74
C LEU A 51 6.29 -6.87 2.08
N PRO A 52 5.98 -8.07 2.63
CA PRO A 52 5.35 -8.18 3.96
C PRO A 52 6.18 -7.52 5.06
N ARG A 53 7.49 -7.79 5.14
CA ARG A 53 8.36 -7.15 6.13
C ARG A 53 8.39 -5.63 5.94
N ARG A 54 8.48 -5.16 4.68
CA ARG A 54 8.53 -3.74 4.34
C ARG A 54 7.25 -2.99 4.75
N LEU A 55 6.09 -3.62 4.62
CA LEU A 55 4.81 -3.08 5.09
C LEU A 55 4.76 -2.98 6.62
N SER A 56 5.24 -4.00 7.32
CA SER A 56 5.30 -4.00 8.79
C SER A 56 6.23 -2.90 9.33
N GLU A 57 7.44 -2.79 8.77
CA GLU A 57 8.39 -1.72 9.09
C GLU A 57 7.80 -0.32 8.84
N ALA A 58 7.07 -0.17 7.73
CA ALA A 58 6.42 1.09 7.40
C ALA A 58 5.30 1.43 8.38
N ARG A 59 4.49 0.45 8.79
CA ARG A 59 3.45 0.64 9.82
C ARG A 59 4.06 1.12 11.13
N GLU A 60 5.07 0.41 11.64
CA GLU A 60 5.73 0.74 12.90
C GLU A 60 6.36 2.14 12.87
N THR A 61 7.06 2.46 11.78
CA THR A 61 7.67 3.78 11.59
C THR A 61 6.62 4.89 11.56
N LEU A 62 5.51 4.71 10.83
CA LEU A 62 4.43 5.71 10.77
C LEU A 62 3.73 5.89 12.11
N GLN A 63 3.55 4.81 12.88
CA GLN A 63 3.02 4.87 14.25
C GLN A 63 3.93 5.68 15.18
N LEU A 64 5.25 5.45 15.11
CA LEU A 64 6.23 6.21 15.89
C LEU A 64 6.22 7.70 15.53
N ILE A 65 6.18 8.04 14.24
CA ILE A 65 6.06 9.43 13.79
C ILE A 65 4.77 10.06 14.34
N GLY A 66 3.63 9.37 14.26
CA GLY A 66 2.35 9.86 14.78
C GLY A 66 2.35 10.06 16.29
N ALA A 67 3.08 9.23 17.03
CA ALA A 67 3.27 9.34 18.47
C ALA A 67 4.32 10.40 18.88
N SER A 68 4.89 11.15 17.93
CA SER A 68 6.02 12.07 18.17
C SER A 68 7.26 11.37 18.77
N GLY A 69 7.42 10.08 18.49
CA GLY A 69 8.58 9.29 18.85
C GLY A 69 9.81 9.65 18.02
N ASP A 70 10.99 9.29 18.51
CA ASP A 70 12.24 9.49 17.78
C ASP A 70 12.38 8.43 16.69
N VAL A 71 12.45 8.88 15.44
CA VAL A 71 12.55 8.01 14.26
C VAL A 71 13.80 8.40 13.50
N SER A 72 14.64 7.41 13.21
CA SER A 72 15.87 7.65 12.45
C SER A 72 15.51 8.17 11.05
N ARG A 73 16.37 9.06 10.52
CA ARG A 73 16.20 9.57 9.14
C ARG A 73 16.20 8.45 8.11
N GLU A 74 16.93 7.37 8.39
CA GLU A 74 16.99 6.18 7.53
C GLU A 74 15.64 5.46 7.50
N CYS A 75 14.99 5.25 8.65
CA CYS A 75 13.66 4.63 8.70
C CYS A 75 12.63 5.50 7.96
N ALA A 76 12.62 6.81 8.20
CA ALA A 76 11.71 7.73 7.53
C ALA A 76 11.95 7.76 6.00
N ALA A 77 13.21 7.77 5.55
CA ALA A 77 13.56 7.73 4.13
C ALA A 77 13.15 6.40 3.47
N SER A 78 13.34 5.29 4.18
CA SER A 78 12.94 3.95 3.74
C SER A 78 11.42 3.84 3.51
N VAL A 79 10.61 4.39 4.42
CA VAL A 79 9.14 4.47 4.24
C VAL A 79 8.78 5.40 3.09
N GLY A 80 9.46 6.55 3.00
CA GLY A 80 9.28 7.50 1.89
C GLY A 80 9.53 6.86 0.53
N ASP A 81 10.59 6.06 0.38
CA ASP A 81 10.91 5.33 -0.85
C ASP A 81 9.82 4.32 -1.22
N LEU A 82 9.33 3.53 -0.25
CA LEU A 82 8.24 2.58 -0.47
C LEU A 82 6.98 3.27 -1.01
N LEU A 83 6.57 4.37 -0.37
CA LEU A 83 5.38 5.13 -0.77
C LEU A 83 5.59 5.83 -2.12
N ALA A 84 6.79 6.37 -2.39
CA ALA A 84 7.12 7.01 -3.65
C ALA A 84 7.07 6.01 -4.82
N ARG A 85 7.58 4.79 -4.64
CA ARG A 85 7.49 3.73 -5.64
C ARG A 85 6.05 3.35 -5.95
N LEU A 86 5.20 3.26 -4.91
CA LEU A 86 3.79 2.96 -5.10
C LEU A 86 3.08 4.05 -5.89
N LEU A 87 3.28 5.31 -5.51
CA LEU A 87 2.70 6.46 -6.21
C LEU A 87 3.18 6.51 -7.67
N GLY A 88 4.49 6.35 -7.91
CA GLY A 88 5.05 6.34 -9.26
C GLY A 88 4.54 5.17 -10.11
N ALA A 89 4.24 4.02 -9.53
CA ALA A 89 3.61 2.90 -10.24
C ALA A 89 2.15 3.22 -10.62
N LEU A 90 1.37 3.80 -9.69
CA LEU A 90 -0.01 4.22 -9.93
C LEU A 90 -0.11 5.33 -11.00
N GLU A 91 0.81 6.30 -10.97
CA GLU A 91 0.87 7.36 -11.98
C GLU A 91 1.19 6.81 -13.37
N ARG A 92 2.11 5.84 -13.47
CA ARG A 92 2.39 5.14 -14.73
C ARG A 92 1.18 4.37 -15.23
N ASP A 93 0.54 3.56 -14.39
CA ASP A 93 -0.65 2.79 -14.76
C ASP A 93 -1.77 3.71 -15.28
N ARG A 94 -2.03 4.83 -14.59
CA ARG A 94 -2.97 5.87 -15.03
C ARG A 94 -2.61 6.48 -16.39
N ALA A 95 -1.33 6.61 -16.71
CA ALA A 95 -0.89 7.14 -18.00
C ALA A 95 -1.08 6.12 -19.16
N PHE A 96 -1.04 4.82 -18.87
CA PHE A 96 -1.21 3.76 -19.87
C PHE A 96 -2.67 3.28 -20.02
N ALA A 97 -3.49 3.46 -18.99
CA ALA A 97 -4.93 3.20 -19.01
C ALA A 97 -5.67 4.47 -18.55
N PRO A 98 -5.76 5.52 -19.40
CA PRO A 98 -6.53 6.70 -19.06
C PRO A 98 -7.98 6.27 -18.79
N LEU A 99 -8.48 6.61 -17.60
CA LEU A 99 -9.87 6.37 -17.23
C LEU A 99 -10.76 6.96 -18.34
N ALA A 100 -11.68 6.13 -18.86
CA ALA A 100 -12.66 6.55 -19.84
C ALA A 100 -13.28 7.88 -19.39
N THR A 101 -13.15 8.90 -20.22
CA THR A 101 -13.70 10.21 -19.90
C THR A 101 -15.22 10.12 -20.01
N VAL A 102 -15.97 11.00 -19.34
CA VAL A 102 -17.45 11.04 -19.43
C VAL A 102 -17.93 11.11 -20.89
N ARG A 103 -17.10 11.64 -21.81
CA ARG A 103 -17.36 11.63 -23.25
C ARG A 103 -17.45 10.23 -23.87
N ASP A 104 -16.77 9.24 -23.31
CA ASP A 104 -16.71 7.87 -23.82
C ASP A 104 -17.92 7.03 -23.38
N VAL A 105 -18.67 7.48 -22.36
CA VAL A 105 -19.87 6.80 -21.82
C VAL A 105 -21.15 7.21 -22.58
N HIS A 106 -21.14 8.34 -23.29
CA HIS A 106 -22.31 8.85 -24.03
C HIS A 106 -22.41 8.37 -25.49
N TYR A 107 -21.52 7.50 -25.94
CA TYR A 107 -21.58 6.84 -27.25
C TYR A 107 -21.58 5.32 -27.08
N ASN A 108 -22.68 4.77 -26.54
CA ASN A 108 -23.15 3.41 -26.80
C ASN A 108 -24.67 3.37 -26.68
#